data_AF-A0A519S2E8-F1
#
_entry.id   AF-A0A519S2E8-F1
#
_cell.length_a   1.000
_cell.length_b   1.000
_cell.length_c   1.000
_cell.angle_alpha   90.00
_cell.angle_beta   90.00
_cell.angle_gamma   90.00
#
_symmetry.space_group_name_H-M   'P 1'
#
loop_
_entity.id
_entity.type
_entity.pdbx_description
1 polymer ?
#
loop_
_entity_poly.entity_id
_entity_poly.type
_entity_poly.pdbx_seq_one_letter_code
_entity_poly.pdbx_strand_id
1 'polypeptide(L)'
;VLAQIYENKKSEDNTKEVKAKIKAHSDKTKDMPKEGLIAFCTFYDKSDFEHLKPSETDMYDWVYKKNSGLTRLHFKLKSSVEDDTLEKEFSVILYPNSAFVIPLSTNRLYTHETRPSMLGIDWIPVRLGYVVRCSNVDALYINNQTYIKENGELVKLEPMIEGDIENLRNSYYEENKTERRVEYGKIHFSMNTGDYERPIY
;
A
#
# COMPACT_ATOMS: atom_id res chain seq x y z
N VAL A 1 10.56 2.30 5.16
CA VAL A 1 9.41 3.22 5.00
C VAL A 1 9.26 3.55 3.51
N LEU A 2 8.07 3.42 2.91
CA LEU A 2 7.88 3.61 1.46
C LEU A 2 6.87 4.72 1.18
N ALA A 3 7.36 5.88 0.74
CA ALA A 3 6.56 6.95 0.14
C ALA A 3 6.76 6.92 -1.37
N GLN A 4 5.67 6.95 -2.13
CA GLN A 4 5.73 6.88 -3.58
C GLN A 4 4.81 7.91 -4.22
N ILE A 5 5.35 8.67 -5.17
CA ILE A 5 4.58 9.56 -6.04
C ILE A 5 3.95 8.70 -7.14
N TYR A 6 2.64 8.82 -7.29
CA TYR A 6 1.84 8.08 -8.26
C TYR A 6 1.43 9.02 -9.40
N GLU A 7 2.29 9.10 -10.40
CA GLU A 7 2.11 9.99 -11.56
C GLU A 7 1.11 9.42 -12.58
N ASN A 8 0.25 10.30 -13.09
CA ASN A 8 -0.53 10.04 -14.29
C ASN A 8 0.30 10.41 -15.52
N LYS A 9 0.25 9.60 -16.57
CA LYS A 9 1.07 9.80 -17.78
C LYS A 9 0.17 9.93 -19.02
N LYS A 10 0.48 10.92 -19.85
CA LYS A 10 -0.03 11.04 -21.22
C LYS A 10 1.05 10.58 -22.19
N SER A 11 0.67 9.93 -23.27
CA SER A 11 1.58 9.73 -24.40
C SER A 11 1.92 11.08 -25.04
N GLU A 12 3.09 11.18 -25.68
CA GLU A 12 3.58 12.41 -26.30
C GLU A 12 2.62 12.95 -27.39
N ASP A 13 1.91 12.06 -28.06
CA ASP A 13 0.90 12.37 -29.08
C ASP A 13 -0.51 12.62 -28.50
N ASN A 14 -0.66 12.63 -27.18
CA ASN A 14 -1.93 12.80 -26.45
C ASN A 14 -3.03 11.77 -26.76
N THR A 15 -2.71 10.64 -27.38
CA THR A 15 -3.71 9.62 -27.76
C THR A 15 -3.99 8.60 -26.65
N LYS A 16 -3.07 8.44 -25.69
CA LYS A 16 -3.17 7.42 -24.64
C LYS A 16 -2.90 8.01 -23.26
N GLU A 17 -3.84 7.78 -22.36
CA GLU A 17 -3.71 8.13 -20.95
C GLU A 17 -3.45 6.88 -20.10
N VAL A 18 -2.50 6.97 -19.18
CA VAL A 18 -2.21 5.95 -18.17
C VAL A 18 -2.32 6.60 -16.80
N LYS A 19 -3.38 6.26 -16.08
CA LYS A 19 -3.59 6.70 -14.70
C LYS A 19 -2.83 5.81 -13.73
N ALA A 20 -2.30 6.40 -12.66
CA ALA A 20 -1.65 5.61 -11.63
C ALA A 20 -2.65 4.72 -10.91
N LYS A 21 -2.35 3.41 -10.87
CA LYS A 21 -3.15 2.41 -10.17
C LYS A 21 -2.26 1.34 -9.58
N ILE A 22 -2.73 0.72 -8.50
CA ILE A 22 -2.09 -0.44 -7.88
C ILE A 22 -3.12 -1.55 -7.92
N LYS A 23 -2.77 -2.68 -8.56
CA LYS A 23 -3.67 -3.84 -8.68
C LYS A 23 -4.04 -4.40 -7.31
N ALA A 24 -5.14 -5.15 -7.27
CA ALA A 24 -5.63 -5.80 -6.06
C ALA A 24 -4.54 -6.65 -5.40
N HIS A 25 -4.28 -6.39 -4.11
CA HIS A 25 -3.36 -7.16 -3.28
C HIS A 25 -3.71 -6.98 -1.79
N SER A 26 -3.16 -7.82 -0.94
CA SER A 26 -3.03 -7.57 0.50
C SER A 26 -1.62 -7.05 0.78
N ASP A 27 -1.53 -6.09 1.70
CA ASP A 27 -0.25 -5.58 2.18
C ASP A 27 0.53 -6.67 2.90
N LYS A 28 1.85 -6.64 2.79
CA LYS A 28 2.74 -7.68 3.31
C LYS A 28 2.92 -7.52 4.81
N THR A 29 2.66 -8.59 5.56
CA THR A 29 2.65 -8.60 7.03
C THR A 29 3.86 -9.28 7.67
N LYS A 30 4.85 -9.72 6.86
CA LYS A 30 6.06 -10.45 7.28
C LYS A 30 6.70 -10.00 8.59
N ASP A 31 6.90 -8.70 8.74
CA ASP A 31 7.63 -8.11 9.86
C ASP A 31 6.68 -7.37 10.83
N MET A 32 5.38 -7.65 10.80
CA MET A 32 4.38 -6.93 11.59
C MET A 32 3.94 -7.71 12.84
N PRO A 33 3.65 -7.03 13.97
CA PRO A 33 3.04 -7.67 15.13
C PRO A 33 1.61 -8.15 14.80
N LYS A 34 1.14 -9.20 15.50
CA LYS A 34 -0.20 -9.80 15.28
C LYS A 34 -1.36 -8.81 15.38
N GLU A 35 -1.25 -7.84 16.29
CA GLU A 35 -2.23 -6.78 16.52
C GLU A 35 -1.84 -5.47 15.84
N GLY A 36 -1.03 -5.55 14.78
CA GLY A 36 -0.58 -4.39 14.02
C GLY A 36 -1.71 -3.65 13.31
N LEU A 37 -1.42 -2.40 12.96
CA LEU A 37 -2.27 -1.55 12.14
C LEU A 37 -1.54 -1.17 10.85
N ILE A 38 -2.32 -0.97 9.79
CA ILE A 38 -1.88 -0.39 8.52
C ILE A 38 -2.59 0.94 8.36
N ALA A 39 -1.83 1.99 8.03
CA ALA A 39 -2.41 3.29 7.70
C ALA A 39 -2.06 3.68 6.25
N PHE A 40 -3.09 3.97 5.47
CA PHE A 40 -2.99 4.54 4.13
C PHE A 40 -3.08 6.06 4.26
N CYS A 41 -1.95 6.72 4.18
CA CYS A 41 -1.83 8.17 4.17
C CYS A 41 -1.83 8.69 2.74
N THR A 42 -2.59 9.76 2.51
CA THR A 42 -2.72 10.35 1.18
C THR A 42 -2.49 11.85 1.20
N PHE A 43 -1.65 12.29 0.27
CA PHE A 43 -1.38 13.69 -0.01
C PHE A 43 -1.54 13.92 -1.51
N TYR A 44 -1.92 15.14 -1.87
CA TYR A 44 -2.06 15.57 -3.26
C TYR A 44 -1.34 16.88 -3.46
N ASP A 45 -0.85 17.10 -4.67
CA ASP A 45 -0.37 18.42 -5.06
C ASP A 45 -1.57 19.37 -5.16
N LYS A 46 -1.51 20.50 -4.43
CA LYS A 46 -2.59 21.49 -4.41
C LYS A 46 -2.75 22.21 -5.75
N SER A 47 -1.67 22.30 -6.54
CA SER A 47 -1.72 22.95 -7.85
C SER A 47 -2.61 22.20 -8.86
N ASP A 48 -2.82 20.90 -8.67
CA ASP A 48 -3.65 20.11 -9.58
C ASP A 48 -5.17 20.18 -9.27
N PHE A 49 -5.60 20.98 -8.28
CA PHE A 49 -7.01 21.11 -7.90
C PHE A 49 -7.76 22.18 -8.69
N GLU A 50 -7.11 22.92 -9.60
CA GLU A 50 -7.70 24.04 -10.34
C GLU A 50 -9.02 23.69 -11.04
N HIS A 51 -9.16 22.44 -11.48
CA HIS A 51 -10.33 21.95 -12.21
C HIS A 51 -11.39 21.27 -11.33
N LEU A 52 -11.12 21.13 -10.04
CA LEU A 52 -12.01 20.51 -9.06
C LEU A 52 -12.61 21.57 -8.13
N LYS A 53 -13.77 21.27 -7.56
CA LYS A 53 -14.43 22.09 -6.54
C LYS A 53 -14.77 21.23 -5.33
N PRO A 54 -14.81 21.80 -4.13
CA PRO A 54 -15.35 21.08 -2.97
C PRO A 54 -16.74 20.53 -3.28
N SER A 55 -17.01 19.30 -2.85
CA SER A 55 -18.33 18.68 -3.02
C SER A 55 -19.38 19.35 -2.11
N GLU A 56 -20.59 19.48 -2.63
CA GLU A 56 -21.74 20.03 -1.88
C GLU A 56 -22.32 19.02 -0.88
N THR A 57 -22.03 17.73 -1.06
CA THR A 57 -22.60 16.63 -0.25
C THR A 57 -21.57 15.88 0.58
N ASP A 58 -20.28 16.06 0.30
CA ASP A 58 -19.16 15.46 1.02
C ASP A 58 -18.08 16.52 1.26
N MET A 59 -17.97 16.98 2.51
CA MET A 59 -17.09 18.10 2.85
C MET A 59 -15.58 17.83 2.66
N TYR A 60 -15.18 16.57 2.46
CA TYR A 60 -13.78 16.18 2.26
C TYR A 60 -13.44 15.87 0.81
N ASP A 61 -14.45 15.76 -0.07
CA ASP A 61 -14.26 15.41 -1.47
C ASP A 61 -14.07 16.63 -2.38
N TRP A 62 -13.38 16.40 -3.50
CA TRP A 62 -13.15 17.37 -4.55
C TRP A 62 -13.62 16.80 -5.88
N VAL A 63 -14.61 17.46 -6.47
CA VAL A 63 -15.38 16.94 -7.60
C VAL A 63 -15.25 17.81 -8.83
N TYR A 64 -15.33 17.16 -9.99
CA TYR A 64 -15.74 17.82 -11.23
C TYR A 64 -17.20 17.46 -11.51
N LYS A 65 -18.08 18.46 -11.46
CA LYS A 65 -19.54 18.29 -11.45
C LYS A 65 -19.97 17.40 -10.28
N LYS A 66 -20.28 16.12 -10.53
CA LYS A 66 -20.72 15.14 -9.52
C LYS A 66 -19.71 14.00 -9.31
N ASN A 67 -18.60 14.00 -10.06
CA ASN A 67 -17.62 12.92 -10.01
C ASN A 67 -16.42 13.36 -9.17
N SER A 68 -16.07 12.59 -8.15
CA SER A 68 -14.82 12.78 -7.41
C SER A 68 -13.62 12.74 -8.36
N GLY A 69 -12.72 13.72 -8.24
CA GLY A 69 -11.41 13.69 -8.88
C GLY A 69 -10.40 12.85 -8.11
N LEU A 70 -10.74 12.42 -6.90
CA LEU A 70 -9.83 11.73 -6.00
C LEU A 70 -9.74 10.23 -6.30
N THR A 71 -8.64 9.65 -5.86
CA THR A 71 -8.35 8.23 -5.93
C THR A 71 -9.12 7.52 -4.82
N ARG A 72 -9.53 6.27 -5.03
CA ARG A 72 -10.15 5.43 -4.01
C ARG A 72 -9.34 4.17 -3.75
N LEU A 73 -9.39 3.66 -2.53
CA LEU A 73 -9.06 2.28 -2.23
C LEU A 73 -10.33 1.45 -2.37
N HIS A 74 -10.29 0.48 -3.26
CA HIS A 74 -11.37 -0.47 -3.45
C HIS A 74 -11.02 -1.79 -2.77
N PHE A 75 -11.81 -2.17 -1.78
CA PHE A 75 -11.65 -3.41 -1.03
C PHE A 75 -12.56 -4.49 -1.60
N LYS A 76 -12.01 -5.69 -1.76
CA LYS A 76 -12.74 -6.88 -2.22
C LYS A 76 -12.44 -8.04 -1.29
N LEU A 77 -13.50 -8.64 -0.75
CA LEU A 77 -13.42 -9.81 0.10
C LEU A 77 -12.82 -10.97 -0.70
N LYS A 78 -11.86 -11.68 -0.09
CA LYS A 78 -11.24 -12.84 -0.74
C LYS A 78 -12.26 -13.94 -0.91
N SER A 79 -12.17 -14.66 -2.03
CA SER A 79 -13.11 -15.74 -2.38
C SER A 79 -13.10 -16.92 -1.40
N SER A 80 -12.08 -16.99 -0.55
CA SER A 80 -11.87 -18.00 0.47
C SER A 80 -12.56 -17.67 1.80
N VAL A 81 -13.08 -16.44 1.96
CA VAL A 81 -13.84 -16.05 3.15
C VAL A 81 -15.30 -16.46 2.99
N GLU A 82 -15.73 -17.42 3.82
CA GLU A 82 -17.10 -17.91 3.91
C GLU A 82 -17.84 -17.21 5.06
N ASP A 83 -18.06 -15.89 4.91
CA ASP A 83 -18.87 -15.09 5.84
C ASP A 83 -19.79 -14.15 5.03
N ASP A 84 -21.09 -14.35 5.19
CA ASP A 84 -22.13 -13.58 4.48
C ASP A 84 -22.57 -12.33 5.24
N THR A 85 -22.08 -12.13 6.46
CA THR A 85 -22.29 -10.87 7.20
C THR A 85 -21.33 -9.77 6.76
N LEU A 86 -20.26 -10.13 6.04
CA LEU A 86 -19.26 -9.19 5.55
C LEU A 86 -19.63 -8.64 4.18
N GLU A 87 -19.44 -7.33 4.01
CA GLU A 87 -19.56 -6.66 2.70
C GLU A 87 -18.58 -7.28 1.70
N LYS A 88 -19.09 -7.73 0.56
CA LYS A 88 -18.26 -8.42 -0.45
C LYS A 88 -17.28 -7.45 -1.11
N GLU A 89 -17.69 -6.20 -1.33
CA GLU A 89 -16.83 -5.14 -1.89
C GLU A 89 -17.25 -3.77 -1.34
N PHE A 90 -16.29 -2.89 -1.08
CA PHE A 90 -16.56 -1.50 -0.73
C PHE A 90 -15.43 -0.59 -1.19
N SER A 91 -15.61 0.73 -1.14
CA SER A 91 -14.55 1.68 -1.50
C SER A 91 -14.46 2.82 -0.51
N VAL A 92 -13.24 3.31 -0.29
CA VAL A 92 -12.94 4.48 0.52
C VAL A 92 -12.25 5.52 -0.37
N ILE A 93 -12.79 6.73 -0.42
CA ILE A 93 -12.14 7.85 -1.11
C ILE A 93 -10.93 8.27 -0.29
N LEU A 94 -9.78 8.43 -0.95
CA LEU A 94 -8.57 8.90 -0.32
C LEU A 94 -8.58 10.43 -0.32
N TYR A 95 -9.04 11.03 0.78
CA TYR A 95 -9.12 12.48 0.88
C TYR A 95 -7.74 13.14 1.03
N PRO A 96 -7.61 14.43 0.69
CA PRO A 96 -6.35 15.16 0.89
C PRO A 96 -5.95 15.24 2.37
N ASN A 97 -4.67 14.96 2.66
CA ASN A 97 -4.10 15.00 4.01
C ASN A 97 -4.82 14.08 5.00
N SER A 98 -5.29 12.92 4.52
CA SER A 98 -6.03 11.95 5.32
C SER A 98 -5.21 10.70 5.62
N ALA A 99 -5.63 9.98 6.67
CA ALA A 99 -5.13 8.64 6.98
C ALA A 99 -6.32 7.70 7.14
N PHE A 100 -6.36 6.62 6.36
CA PHE A 100 -7.30 5.52 6.54
C PHE A 100 -6.59 4.37 7.23
N VAL A 101 -7.10 3.94 8.38
CA VAL A 101 -6.44 2.94 9.23
C VAL A 101 -7.27 1.66 9.25
N ILE A 102 -6.62 0.52 9.03
CA ILE A 102 -7.23 -0.80 9.16
C ILE A 102 -6.40 -1.71 10.08
N PRO A 103 -7.05 -2.64 10.81
CA PRO A 103 -6.34 -3.71 11.49
C PRO A 103 -5.84 -4.76 10.49
N LEU A 104 -4.83 -5.55 10.90
CA LEU A 104 -4.37 -6.69 10.11
C LEU A 104 -5.46 -7.72 9.84
N SER A 105 -6.48 -7.82 10.71
CA SER A 105 -7.63 -8.67 10.47
C SER A 105 -8.37 -8.28 9.18
N THR A 106 -8.55 -6.98 8.90
CA THR A 106 -9.15 -6.51 7.64
C THR A 106 -8.25 -6.81 6.44
N ASN A 107 -6.95 -6.52 6.53
CA ASN A 107 -5.98 -6.81 5.45
C ASN A 107 -5.91 -8.32 5.12
N ARG A 108 -6.14 -9.17 6.12
CA ARG A 108 -6.22 -10.63 5.94
C ARG A 108 -7.46 -11.06 5.19
N LEU A 109 -8.61 -10.42 5.39
CA LEU A 109 -9.87 -10.83 4.75
C LEU A 109 -10.06 -10.22 3.35
N TYR A 110 -9.51 -9.03 3.12
CA TYR A 110 -9.71 -8.26 1.90
C TYR A 110 -8.42 -8.10 1.10
N THR A 111 -8.56 -8.05 -0.21
CA THR A 111 -7.56 -7.39 -1.07
C THR A 111 -8.01 -5.94 -1.30
N HIS A 112 -7.06 -5.05 -1.55
CA HIS A 112 -7.34 -3.66 -1.90
C HIS A 112 -6.65 -3.25 -3.20
N GLU A 113 -7.33 -2.41 -3.97
CA GLU A 113 -6.86 -1.85 -5.24
C GLU A 113 -6.88 -0.32 -5.15
N THR A 114 -5.78 0.33 -5.54
CA THR A 114 -5.79 1.79 -5.73
C THR A 114 -6.40 2.10 -7.08
N ARG A 115 -7.61 2.65 -7.09
CA ARG A 115 -8.37 3.01 -8.29
C ARG A 115 -8.40 4.52 -8.49
N PRO A 116 -7.84 5.04 -9.59
CA PRO A 116 -7.94 6.48 -9.89
C PRO A 116 -9.37 6.86 -10.27
N SER A 117 -9.65 8.16 -10.28
CA SER A 117 -10.94 8.67 -10.76
C SER A 117 -11.18 8.33 -12.24
N MET A 118 -12.45 8.30 -12.62
CA MET A 118 -12.87 8.10 -14.01
C MET A 118 -12.59 9.33 -14.90
N LEU A 119 -12.41 10.51 -14.32
CA LEU A 119 -12.07 11.74 -15.04
C LEU A 119 -10.73 11.61 -15.79
N GLY A 120 -10.55 12.33 -16.91
CA GLY A 120 -9.28 12.31 -17.67
C GLY A 120 -8.09 12.78 -16.81
N ILE A 121 -6.86 12.45 -17.21
CA ILE A 121 -5.68 12.74 -16.38
C ILE A 121 -5.49 14.23 -16.08
N ASP A 122 -5.95 15.10 -16.99
CA ASP A 122 -5.88 16.56 -16.86
C ASP A 122 -6.84 17.09 -15.77
N TRP A 123 -7.70 16.23 -15.20
CA TRP A 123 -8.76 16.58 -14.26
C TRP A 123 -8.61 15.89 -12.90
N ILE A 124 -7.50 15.17 -12.68
CA ILE A 124 -7.24 14.44 -11.44
C ILE A 124 -5.88 14.83 -10.88
N PRO A 125 -5.78 15.04 -9.56
CA PRO A 125 -4.54 15.47 -8.95
C PRO A 125 -3.51 14.34 -8.85
N VAL A 126 -2.22 14.69 -8.96
CA VAL A 126 -1.12 13.78 -8.65
C VAL A 126 -1.13 13.48 -7.16
N ARG A 127 -0.98 12.19 -6.83
CA ARG A 127 -1.08 11.68 -5.46
C ARG A 127 0.28 11.20 -4.98
N LEU A 128 0.68 11.64 -3.79
CA LEU A 128 1.66 10.93 -2.98
C LEU A 128 0.91 9.95 -2.07
N GLY A 129 1.15 8.66 -2.30
CA GLY A 129 0.63 7.60 -1.47
C GLY A 129 1.69 7.12 -0.49
N TYR A 130 1.28 6.94 0.77
CA TYR A 130 2.18 6.52 1.82
C TYR A 130 1.51 5.46 2.69
N VAL A 131 2.11 4.27 2.78
CA VAL A 131 1.59 3.18 3.62
C VAL A 131 2.47 3.03 4.85
N VAL A 132 1.90 3.35 6.01
CA VAL A 132 2.54 3.18 7.31
C VAL A 132 2.22 1.80 7.84
N ARG A 133 3.26 1.07 8.22
CA ARG A 133 3.20 -0.23 8.86
C ARG A 133 4.08 -0.22 10.09
N CYS A 134 3.67 -0.93 11.13
CA CYS A 134 4.50 -1.16 12.31
C CYS A 134 5.34 -2.42 12.10
N SER A 135 6.63 -2.33 12.42
CA SER A 135 7.52 -3.49 12.47
C SER A 135 7.61 -4.01 13.91
N ASN A 136 7.65 -5.32 14.12
CA ASN A 136 8.10 -5.93 15.38
C ASN A 136 9.57 -6.37 15.32
N VAL A 137 10.24 -6.08 14.20
CA VAL A 137 11.65 -6.37 13.95
C VAL A 137 12.47 -5.10 14.16
N ASP A 138 13.40 -5.15 15.11
CA ASP A 138 14.40 -4.11 15.32
C ASP A 138 15.54 -4.29 14.31
N ALA A 139 15.86 -3.21 13.57
CA ALA A 139 16.95 -3.19 12.62
C ALA A 139 17.99 -2.11 12.99
N LEU A 140 19.26 -2.45 12.80
CA LEU A 140 20.42 -1.58 13.10
C LEU A 140 21.32 -1.49 11.88
N TYR A 141 21.81 -0.29 11.58
CA TYR A 141 22.81 -0.09 10.53
C TYR A 141 24.17 0.22 11.16
N ILE A 142 25.12 -0.70 11.02
CA ILE A 142 26.45 -0.61 11.66
C ILE A 142 27.51 -0.93 10.60
N ASN A 143 28.53 -0.08 10.45
CA ASN A 143 29.68 -0.32 9.56
C ASN A 143 29.29 -0.76 8.13
N ASN A 144 28.36 -0.04 7.52
CA ASN A 144 27.82 -0.32 6.19
C ASN A 144 27.04 -1.65 6.03
N GLN A 145 26.52 -2.20 7.12
CA GLN A 145 25.74 -3.43 7.13
C GLN A 145 24.46 -3.25 7.95
N THR A 146 23.32 -3.71 7.41
CA THR A 146 22.07 -3.84 8.17
C THR A 146 22.04 -5.15 8.95
N TYR A 147 21.64 -5.08 10.21
CA TYR A 147 21.41 -6.21 11.10
C TYR A 147 19.97 -6.21 11.60
N ILE A 148 19.39 -7.39 11.73
CA ILE A 148 18.14 -7.64 12.44
C ILE A 148 18.48 -8.15 13.84
N LYS A 149 17.81 -7.62 14.86
CA LYS A 149 17.93 -8.15 16.23
C LYS A 149 16.97 -9.33 16.43
N GLU A 150 17.51 -10.52 16.68
CA GLU A 150 16.74 -11.73 16.93
C GLU A 150 17.25 -12.40 18.21
N ASN A 151 16.37 -12.66 19.19
CA ASN A 151 16.73 -13.29 20.48
C ASN A 151 17.91 -12.63 21.23
N GLY A 152 18.10 -11.32 21.06
CA GLY A 152 19.19 -10.57 21.67
C GLY A 152 20.49 -10.56 20.86
N GLU A 153 20.56 -11.29 19.75
CA GLU A 153 21.70 -11.33 18.84
C GLU A 153 21.46 -10.45 17.61
N LEU A 154 22.55 -10.02 16.97
CA LEU A 154 22.50 -9.29 15.70
C LEU A 154 22.76 -10.25 14.55
N VAL A 155 21.72 -10.53 13.77
CA VAL A 155 21.78 -11.35 12.57
C VAL A 155 21.93 -10.42 11.37
N LYS A 156 22.86 -10.73 10.46
CA LYS A 156 23.05 -9.92 9.25
C LYS A 156 21.84 -10.03 8.33
N LEU A 157 21.42 -8.90 7.77
CA LEU A 157 20.53 -8.91 6.61
C LEU A 157 21.37 -9.25 5.37
N GLU A 158 21.16 -10.44 4.83
CA GLU A 158 21.92 -10.98 3.71
C GLU A 158 21.19 -10.75 2.38
N PRO A 159 21.91 -10.70 1.26
CA PRO A 159 21.29 -10.70 -0.06
C PRO A 159 20.41 -11.93 -0.29
N MET A 160 19.41 -11.78 -1.15
CA MET A 160 18.49 -12.86 -1.48
C MET A 160 19.18 -14.00 -2.23
N ILE A 161 18.86 -15.24 -1.85
CA ILE A 161 19.21 -16.48 -2.59
C ILE A 161 17.95 -16.97 -3.32
N GLU A 162 18.10 -17.54 -4.52
CA GLU A 162 16.95 -17.90 -5.40
C GLU A 162 15.87 -18.75 -4.70
N GLY A 163 16.26 -19.76 -3.92
CA GLY A 163 15.30 -20.63 -3.21
C GLY A 163 14.47 -19.90 -2.16
N ASP A 164 15.05 -18.91 -1.48
CA ASP A 164 14.38 -18.13 -0.45
C ASP A 164 13.36 -17.15 -1.07
N ILE A 165 13.65 -16.63 -2.26
CA ILE A 165 12.76 -15.75 -3.02
C ILE A 165 11.48 -16.50 -3.40
N GLU A 166 11.60 -17.75 -3.85
CA GLU A 166 10.44 -18.56 -4.25
C GLU A 166 9.51 -18.82 -3.05
N ASN A 167 10.08 -19.23 -1.92
CA ASN A 167 9.32 -19.44 -0.68
C ASN A 167 8.58 -18.17 -0.25
N LEU A 168 9.26 -17.01 -0.25
CA LEU A 168 8.65 -15.75 0.12
C LEU A 168 7.52 -15.33 -0.85
N ARG A 169 7.70 -15.54 -2.15
CA ARG A 169 6.67 -15.27 -3.16
C ARG A 169 5.44 -16.16 -2.97
N ASN A 170 5.65 -17.42 -2.61
CA ASN A 170 4.56 -18.34 -2.29
C ASN A 170 3.77 -17.86 -1.06
N SER A 171 4.45 -17.42 0.00
CA SER A 171 3.81 -16.78 1.17
C SER A 171 3.00 -15.55 0.77
N TYR A 172 3.53 -14.69 -0.12
CA TYR A 172 2.81 -13.51 -0.62
C TYR A 172 1.60 -13.85 -1.49
N TYR A 173 1.65 -14.95 -2.23
CA TYR A 173 0.54 -15.45 -3.01
C TYR A 173 -0.57 -15.99 -2.11
N GLU A 174 -0.21 -16.79 -1.09
CA GLU A 174 -1.15 -17.29 -0.10
C GLU A 174 -1.83 -16.15 0.64
N GLU A 175 -1.05 -15.14 1.07
CA GLU A 175 -1.57 -13.94 1.74
C GLU A 175 -2.56 -13.19 0.86
N ASN A 176 -2.35 -13.11 -0.45
CA ASN A 176 -3.27 -12.43 -1.35
C ASN A 176 -4.56 -13.22 -1.63
N LYS A 177 -4.47 -14.56 -1.67
CA LYS A 177 -5.57 -15.43 -2.11
C LYS A 177 -6.45 -15.93 -0.96
N THR A 178 -5.87 -16.08 0.21
CA THR A 178 -6.52 -16.73 1.36
C THR A 178 -6.67 -15.78 2.53
N GLU A 179 -7.62 -16.10 3.39
CA GLU A 179 -7.87 -15.52 4.70
C GLU A 179 -7.02 -16.15 5.81
N ARG A 180 -6.16 -17.10 5.45
CA ARG A 180 -5.24 -17.76 6.38
C ARG A 180 -4.20 -16.76 6.87
N ARG A 181 -3.80 -16.93 8.14
CA ARG A 181 -2.65 -16.22 8.68
C ARG A 181 -1.41 -16.88 8.11
N VAL A 182 -0.61 -16.13 7.36
CA VAL A 182 0.63 -16.63 6.79
C VAL A 182 1.71 -16.54 7.86
N GLU A 183 2.32 -17.67 8.18
CA GLU A 183 3.49 -17.72 9.05
C GLU A 183 4.74 -17.63 8.18
N TYR A 184 5.40 -16.49 8.29
CA TYR A 184 6.68 -16.28 7.64
C TYR A 184 7.76 -17.00 8.46
N GLY A 185 8.56 -17.83 7.78
CA GLY A 185 9.72 -18.46 8.39
C GLY A 185 10.80 -17.43 8.75
N LYS A 186 12.00 -17.93 9.10
CA LYS A 186 13.16 -17.04 9.29
C LYS A 186 13.52 -16.39 7.96
N ILE A 187 13.36 -15.07 7.89
CA ILE A 187 13.66 -14.27 6.71
C ILE A 187 14.70 -13.24 7.09
N HIS A 188 15.96 -13.56 6.81
CA HIS A 188 17.11 -12.69 7.05
C HIS A 188 17.51 -11.93 5.79
N PHE A 189 16.53 -11.60 4.96
CA PHE A 189 16.70 -10.85 3.72
C PHE A 189 15.50 -9.95 3.45
N SER A 190 15.67 -8.99 2.55
CA SER A 190 14.59 -8.14 2.04
C SER A 190 14.57 -8.07 0.52
N MET A 191 13.37 -7.95 -0.04
CA MET A 191 13.14 -7.61 -1.44
C MET A 191 13.21 -6.10 -1.71
N ASN A 192 13.22 -5.28 -0.65
CA ASN A 192 13.36 -3.83 -0.74
C ASN A 192 14.83 -3.46 -0.55
N THR A 193 15.45 -2.90 -1.58
CA THR A 193 16.87 -2.51 -1.54
C THR A 193 17.15 -1.47 -0.47
N GLY A 194 16.18 -0.58 -0.20
CA GLY A 194 16.30 0.44 0.84
C GLY A 194 16.45 -0.12 2.26
N ASP A 195 16.10 -1.39 2.51
CA ASP A 195 16.26 -2.00 3.83
C ASP A 195 17.74 -2.33 4.13
N TYR A 196 18.60 -2.39 3.11
CA TYR A 196 20.05 -2.58 3.25
C TYR A 196 20.81 -1.26 3.36
N GLU A 197 20.11 -0.13 3.25
CA GLU A 197 20.72 1.21 3.20
C GLU A 197 20.67 1.89 4.57
N ARG A 198 21.57 2.86 4.76
CA ARG A 198 21.57 3.69 5.96
C ARG A 198 20.28 4.51 6.02
N PRO A 199 19.60 4.60 7.18
CA PRO A 199 18.48 5.50 7.35
C PRO A 199 18.86 6.94 6.95
N ILE A 200 18.01 7.56 6.13
CA ILE A 200 18.14 8.96 5.74
C ILE A 200 17.41 9.78 6.80
N TYR A 201 18.10 10.76 7.40
CA TYR A 201 17.54 11.67 8.41
C TYR A 201 16.91 12.89 7.75
#